data_AF-A0A093YZ97-F1
#
_entry.id   AF-A0A093YZ97-F1
#
_cell.length_a   1.000
_cell.length_b   1.000
_cell.length_c   1.000
_cell.angle_alpha   90.00
_cell.angle_beta   90.00
_cell.angle_gamma   90.00
#
_symmetry.space_group_name_H-M   'P 1'
#
loop_
_entity.id
_entity.type
_entity.pdbx_description
1 polymer ?
#
loop_
_entity_poly.entity_id
_entity_poly.type
_entity_poly.pdbx_seq_one_letter_code
_entity_poly.pdbx_strand_id
1 'polypeptide(L)' 'CHGKIYKFEDGDDGNIIKCYVSFGGLLLSLEGPYKKLTPLRVDYIYLLIKK' A
#
# COMPACT_ATOMS: atom_id res chain seq x y z
N CYS A 1 12.52 3.89 4.46
CA CYS A 1 12.44 4.18 3.01
C CYS A 1 11.26 5.11 2.74
N HIS A 2 11.39 6.08 1.81
CA HIS A 2 10.30 6.97 1.38
C HIS A 2 9.80 6.52 0.00
N GLY A 3 8.49 6.31 -0.13
CA GLY A 3 7.89 5.77 -1.34
C GLY A 3 6.59 6.46 -1.68
N LYS A 4 6.21 6.37 -2.96
CA LYS A 4 4.94 6.87 -3.46
C LYS A 4 4.02 5.70 -3.78
N ILE A 5 2.76 5.82 -3.38
CA ILE A 5 1.75 4.87 -3.81
C ILE A 5 1.31 5.24 -5.23
N TYR A 6 1.41 4.27 -6.14
CA TYR A 6 1.08 4.51 -7.55
C TYR A 6 -0.16 3.75 -8.01
N LYS A 7 -0.60 2.73 -7.27
CA LYS A 7 -1.80 1.96 -7.60
C LYS A 7 -2.48 1.43 -6.35
N PHE A 8 -3.80 1.59 -6.30
CA PHE A 8 -4.70 0.96 -5.35
C PHE A 8 -5.76 0.20 -6.14
N GLU A 9 -5.92 -1.08 -5.85
CA GLU A 9 -7.00 -1.90 -6.37
C GLU A 9 -7.93 -2.29 -5.23
N ASP A 10 -9.18 -1.92 -5.36
CA ASP A 10 -10.26 -2.46 -4.54
C ASP A 10 -10.65 -3.81 -5.15
N GLY A 11 -10.53 -4.90 -4.39
CA GLY A 11 -10.92 -6.24 -4.86
C GLY A 11 -12.44 -6.37 -4.99
N ASP A 12 -12.90 -7.30 -5.84
CA ASP A 12 -14.32 -7.48 -6.22
C ASP A 12 -15.29 -7.63 -5.04
N ASP A 13 -14.85 -8.24 -3.93
CA ASP A 13 -15.67 -8.42 -2.72
C ASP A 13 -15.66 -7.21 -1.75
N GLY A 14 -14.97 -6.12 -2.10
CA GLY A 14 -14.85 -4.90 -1.27
C GLY A 14 -14.13 -5.10 0.08
N ASN A 15 -13.81 -6.34 0.44
CA ASN A 15 -13.18 -6.71 1.70
C ASN A 15 -11.66 -6.70 1.62
N ILE A 16 -11.08 -6.90 0.44
CA ILE A 16 -9.63 -7.01 0.23
C ILE A 16 -9.18 -5.87 -0.69
N ILE A 17 -8.14 -5.14 -0.28
CA ILE A 17 -7.49 -4.11 -1.09
C ILE A 17 -6.06 -4.56 -1.39
N LYS A 18 -5.60 -4.29 -2.62
CA LYS A 18 -4.18 -4.36 -3.00
C LYS A 18 -3.61 -2.95 -3.16
N CYS A 19 -2.53 -2.68 -2.45
CA CYS A 19 -1.79 -1.43 -2.50
C CYS A 19 -0.40 -1.67 -3.10
N TYR A 20 -0.03 -0.85 -4.09
CA TYR A 20 1.27 -0.92 -4.74
C TYR A 20 2.06 0.36 -4.50
N VAL A 21 3.27 0.20 -3.96
CA VAL A 21 4.16 1.30 -3.57
C VAL A 21 5.48 1.18 -4.31
N SER A 22 6.02 2.32 -4.74
CA SER A 22 7.37 2.43 -5.30
C SER A 22 8.26 3.27 -4.38
N PHE A 23 9.35 2.68 -3.90
CA PHE A 23 10.41 3.32 -3.13
C PHE A 23 11.61 3.61 -4.05
N GLY A 24 11.43 4.46 -5.06
CA GLY A 24 12.50 4.84 -5.99
C GLY A 24 13.01 3.68 -6.86
N GLY A 25 12.11 2.77 -7.27
CA GLY A 25 12.44 1.59 -8.08
C GLY A 25 12.27 0.27 -7.33
N LEU A 26 12.29 0.29 -6.00
CA LEU A 26 11.92 -0.87 -5.18
C LEU A 26 10.39 -0.95 -5.05
N LEU A 27 9.80 -2.03 -5.55
CA LEU A 27 8.36 -2.23 -5.54
C LEU A 27 7.90 -2.98 -4.28
N LEU A 28 6.78 -2.55 -3.72
CA LEU A 28 6.09 -3.21 -2.62
C LEU A 28 4.64 -3.47 -3.04
N SER A 29 4.14 -4.68 -2.81
CA SER A 29 2.73 -5.05 -2.95
C SER A 29 2.21 -5.49 -1.60
N LEU A 30 1.14 -4.84 -1.12
CA LEU A 30 0.51 -5.16 0.15
C LEU A 30 -0.97 -5.47 -0.08
N GLU A 31 -1.38 -6.67 0.33
CA GLU A 31 -2.76 -7.15 0.24
C GLU A 31 -3.34 -7.32 1.64
N GLY A 32 -4.57 -6.87 1.86
CA GLY A 32 -5.21 -7.05 3.16
C GLY A 32 -6.60 -6.44 3.26
N PRO A 33 -7.20 -6.48 4.46
CA PRO A 33 -8.58 -6.08 4.65
C PRO A 33 -8.79 -4.56 4.54
N TYR A 34 -9.88 -4.16 3.88
CA TYR A 34 -10.21 -2.76 3.55
C TYR A 34 -10.09 -1.82 4.76
N LYS A 35 -10.67 -2.20 5.90
CA LYS A 35 -10.69 -1.41 7.15
C LYS A 35 -9.30 -1.01 7.65
N LYS A 36 -8.26 -1.79 7.38
CA LYS A 36 -6.88 -1.49 7.80
C LYS A 36 -6.09 -0.72 6.75
N LEU A 37 -6.51 -0.80 5.48
CA LEU A 37 -5.82 -0.25 4.32
C LEU A 37 -6.40 1.09 3.85
N THR A 38 -7.62 1.46 4.26
CA THR A 38 -8.19 2.79 4.00
C THR A 38 -7.28 3.96 4.39
N PRO A 39 -6.63 3.98 5.58
CA PRO A 39 -5.77 5.10 5.96
C PRO A 39 -4.42 5.13 5.22
N LEU A 40 -4.08 4.08 4.46
CA LEU A 40 -2.89 4.09 3.59
C LEU A 40 -3.11 4.88 2.30
N ARG A 41 -4.33 5.39 2.01
CA ARG A 41 -4.65 6.20 0.83
C ARG A 41 -4.06 7.61 0.92
N VAL A 42 -2.74 7.70 0.97
CA VAL A 42 -1.94 8.93 0.99
C VAL A 42 -0.92 8.89 -0.15
N ASP A 43 -0.44 10.04 -0.60
CA ASP A 43 0.53 10.08 -1.71
C ASP A 43 1.89 9.46 -1.32
N TYR A 44 2.39 9.78 -0.14
CA TYR A 44 3.73 9.42 0.31
C TYR A 44 3.68 8.56 1.57
N ILE A 45 4.46 7.48 1.59
CA ILE A 45 4.56 6.58 2.73
C ILE A 45 6.00 6.34 3.15
N TYR A 46 6.15 6.02 4.44
CA TYR A 46 7.41 5.58 5.01
C TYR A 46 7.33 4.09 5.35
N LEU A 47 8.32 3.31 4.90
CA LEU A 47 8.53 1.94 5.34
C LEU A 47 9.61 1.91 6.41
N LEU A 48 9.23 1.44 7.61
CA LEU A 48 10.11 1.20 8.75
C LEU A 48 10.08 -0.31 9.07
N ILE A 49 11.25 -0.94 9.11
CA ILE A 49 11.40 -2.37 9.43
C ILE A 49 12.29 -2.46 10.66
N LYS A 50 11.82 -3.19 11.67
CA LYS A 50 12.60 -3.54 12.86
C LYS A 50 12.79 -5.05 12.88
N LYS A 51 14.00 -5.50 13.22
CA LYS A 51 14.36 -6.91 13.36
C LYS A 51 13.78 -7.50 14.64
#